data_AF-A0A370AL37-F1
#
_entry.id   AF-A0A370AL37-F1
#
_cell.length_a   1.000
_cell.length_b   1.000
_cell.length_c   1.000
_cell.angle_alpha   90.00
_cell.angle_beta   90.00
_cell.angle_gamma   90.00
#
_symmetry.space_group_name_H-M   'P 1'
#
loop_
_entity.id
_entity.type
_entity.pdbx_description
1 polymer ?
#
loop_
_entity_poly.entity_id
_entity_poly.type
_entity_poly.pdbx_seq_one_letter_code
_entity_poly.pdbx_strand_id
1 'polypeptide(L)'
;MLVVEEELTGQITRSMGKAAREQLTPGEMLKFARLDAGLTQTKLATLAGVGNRSGIALMEAGTRTISDKMAERLAGYLSISSEILKTTFYPRFNEII
;
A
#
# COMPACT_ATOMS: atom_id res chain seq x y z
N MET A 1 12.70 36.25 2.71
CA MET A 1 11.25 35.99 2.54
C MET A 1 10.93 34.81 1.61
N LEU A 2 11.92 34.14 0.98
CA LEU A 2 11.69 32.96 0.13
C LEU A 2 11.69 31.61 0.88
N VAL A 3 12.35 31.53 2.04
CA VAL A 3 12.52 30.26 2.78
C VAL A 3 11.22 29.76 3.43
N VAL A 4 10.29 30.68 3.75
CA VAL A 4 9.04 30.35 4.48
C VAL A 4 8.02 29.68 3.55
N GLU A 5 7.99 30.05 2.27
CA GLU A 5 7.04 29.50 1.29
C GLU A 5 7.38 28.06 0.92
N GLU A 6 8.67 27.73 0.81
CA GLU A 6 9.14 26.38 0.46
C GLU A 6 8.93 25.38 1.62
N GLU A 7 9.20 25.82 2.86
CA GLU A 7 8.95 25.08 4.10
C GLU A 7 7.46 24.77 4.29
N LEU A 8 6.59 25.78 4.12
CA LEU A 8 5.14 25.65 4.26
C LEU A 8 4.55 24.74 3.18
N THR A 9 5.01 24.88 1.92
CA THR A 9 4.60 24.02 0.81
C THR A 9 5.00 22.56 1.05
N GLY A 10 6.22 22.34 1.56
CA GLY A 10 6.69 21.00 1.94
C GLY A 10 5.86 20.38 3.08
N GLN A 11 5.47 21.17 4.09
CA GLN A 11 4.63 20.71 5.20
C GLN A 11 3.21 20.37 4.76
N ILE A 12 2.58 21.20 3.92
CA ILE A 12 1.25 20.94 3.34
C ILE A 12 1.27 19.71 2.45
N THR A 13 2.29 19.55 1.61
CA THR A 13 2.44 18.38 0.74
C THR A 13 2.58 17.09 1.55
N ARG A 14 3.37 17.11 2.64
CA ARG A 14 3.52 15.97 3.54
C ARG A 14 2.24 15.65 4.30
N SER A 15 1.50 16.65 4.79
CA SER A 15 0.27 16.44 5.54
C SER A 15 -0.85 15.89 4.66
N MET A 16 -1.01 16.41 3.43
CA MET A 16 -1.94 15.86 2.43
C MET A 16 -1.54 14.43 2.02
N GLY A 17 -0.25 14.17 1.80
CA GLY A 17 0.25 12.83 1.49
C GLY A 17 0.06 11.83 2.63
N LYS A 18 0.11 12.27 3.89
CA LYS A 18 -0.22 11.45 5.07
C LYS A 18 -1.72 11.18 5.15
N ALA A 19 -2.56 12.21 5.05
CA ALA A 19 -4.02 12.09 5.12
C ALA A 19 -4.60 11.24 3.97
N ALA A 20 -4.02 11.32 2.77
CA ALA A 20 -4.38 10.45 1.65
C ALA A 20 -4.03 9.00 1.97
N ARG A 21 -2.83 8.71 2.50
CA ARG A 21 -2.41 7.35 2.90
C ARG A 21 -3.22 6.78 4.06
N GLU A 22 -3.76 7.63 4.94
CA GLU A 22 -4.64 7.21 6.04
C GLU A 22 -6.05 6.80 5.53
N GLN A 23 -6.44 7.24 4.33
CA GLN A 23 -7.70 6.85 3.68
C GLN A 23 -7.57 5.64 2.75
N LEU A 24 -6.35 5.25 2.37
CA LEU A 24 -6.11 4.13 1.47
C LEU A 24 -6.18 2.80 2.20
N THR A 25 -6.87 1.85 1.59
CA THR A 25 -6.89 0.46 2.03
C THR A 25 -5.51 -0.20 1.84
N PRO A 26 -5.17 -1.25 2.60
CA PRO A 26 -3.95 -2.05 2.36
C PRO A 26 -3.82 -2.54 0.91
N GLY A 27 -4.95 -2.86 0.26
CA GLY A 27 -4.98 -3.26 -1.16
C GLY A 27 -4.58 -2.14 -2.10
N GLU A 28 -5.06 -0.92 -1.87
CA GLU A 28 -4.66 0.25 -2.66
C GLU A 28 -3.19 0.61 -2.43
N MET A 29 -2.73 0.56 -1.17
CA MET A 29 -1.32 0.78 -0.83
C MET A 29 -0.41 -0.25 -1.51
N LEU A 30 -0.82 -1.53 -1.53
CA LEU A 30 -0.14 -2.59 -2.29
C LEU A 30 -0.08 -2.26 -3.78
N LYS A 31 -1.21 -1.84 -4.37
CA LYS A 31 -1.29 -1.48 -5.79
C LYS A 31 -0.36 -0.32 -6.12
N PHE A 32 -0.35 0.73 -5.31
CA PHE A 32 0.54 1.88 -5.52
C PHE A 32 2.01 1.47 -5.42
N ALA A 33 2.39 0.77 -4.36
CA ALA A 33 3.76 0.31 -4.18
C ALA A 33 4.22 -0.61 -5.34
N ARG A 34 3.32 -1.49 -5.83
CA ARG A 34 3.61 -2.33 -6.99
C ARG A 34 3.86 -1.51 -8.25
N LEU A 35 3.02 -0.51 -8.51
CA LEU A 35 3.13 0.35 -9.70
C LEU A 35 4.40 1.21 -9.64
N ASP A 36 4.74 1.74 -8.46
CA ASP A 36 5.98 2.49 -8.21
C ASP A 36 7.22 1.63 -8.46
N ALA A 37 7.18 0.36 -8.08
CA ALA A 37 8.22 -0.62 -8.39
C ALA A 37 8.24 -1.09 -9.86
N GLY A 38 7.34 -0.59 -10.72
CA GLY A 38 7.26 -0.98 -12.14
C GLY A 38 6.84 -2.44 -12.36
N LEU A 39 6.19 -3.07 -11.37
CA LEU A 39 5.85 -4.50 -11.43
C LEU A 39 4.44 -4.74 -11.95
N THR A 40 4.27 -5.79 -12.75
CA THR A 40 2.93 -6.34 -13.03
C THR A 40 2.46 -7.20 -11.85
N GLN A 41 1.14 -7.40 -11.71
CA GLN A 41 0.59 -8.29 -10.68
C GLN A 41 1.18 -9.72 -10.80
N THR A 42 1.36 -10.20 -12.03
CA THR A 42 1.98 -11.52 -12.30
C THR A 42 3.43 -11.55 -11.81
N LYS A 43 4.22 -10.51 -12.10
CA LYS A 43 5.62 -10.46 -11.69
C LYS A 43 5.76 -10.41 -10.17
N LEU A 44 4.94 -9.61 -9.49
CA LEU A 44 4.91 -9.56 -8.03
C LEU A 44 4.50 -10.91 -7.43
N ALA A 45 3.49 -11.58 -7.99
CA ALA A 45 3.07 -12.92 -7.54
C ALA A 45 4.20 -13.97 -7.66
N THR A 46 4.98 -13.92 -8.74
CA THR A 46 6.15 -14.78 -8.93
C THR A 46 7.23 -14.49 -7.87
N LEU A 47 7.55 -13.21 -7.64
CA LEU A 47 8.55 -12.80 -6.65
C LEU A 47 8.14 -13.19 -5.21
N ALA A 48 6.88 -12.94 -4.85
CA ALA A 48 6.34 -13.25 -3.53
C ALA A 48 6.03 -14.74 -3.31
N GLY A 49 6.26 -15.60 -4.31
CA GLY A 49 6.07 -17.04 -4.21
C GLY A 49 4.61 -17.48 -4.08
N VAL A 50 3.66 -16.71 -4.63
CA VAL A 50 2.21 -16.99 -4.58
C VAL A 50 1.76 -17.82 -5.79
N GLY A 51 2.62 -17.97 -6.81
CA GLY A 51 2.43 -18.84 -7.98
C GLY A 51 1.34 -18.38 -8.96
N ASN A 52 0.40 -17.52 -8.55
CA ASN A 52 -0.68 -17.01 -9.40
C ASN A 52 -0.92 -15.50 -9.26
N ARG A 53 -1.24 -14.85 -10.39
CA ARG A 53 -1.62 -13.41 -10.44
C ARG A 53 -2.87 -13.12 -9.61
N SER A 54 -3.83 -14.05 -9.61
CA SER A 54 -5.15 -13.88 -9.02
C SER A 54 -5.07 -13.55 -7.53
N GLY A 55 -4.10 -14.10 -6.80
CA GLY A 55 -3.88 -13.76 -5.39
C GLY A 55 -3.59 -12.28 -5.16
N ILE A 56 -2.69 -11.68 -5.95
CA ILE A 56 -2.34 -10.26 -5.87
C ILE A 56 -3.53 -9.39 -6.28
N ALA A 57 -4.24 -9.75 -7.35
CA ALA A 57 -5.39 -8.98 -7.82
C ALA A 57 -6.51 -8.91 -6.76
N LEU A 58 -6.80 -10.02 -6.08
CA LEU A 58 -7.81 -10.06 -5.01
C LEU A 58 -7.38 -9.25 -3.78
N MET A 59 -6.08 -9.23 -3.46
CA MET A 59 -5.52 -8.40 -2.38
C MET A 59 -5.60 -6.92 -2.72
N GLU A 60 -5.22 -6.52 -3.94
CA GLU A 60 -5.32 -5.13 -4.39
C GLU A 60 -6.75 -4.62 -4.45
N ALA A 61 -7.71 -5.50 -4.69
CA ALA A 61 -9.15 -5.19 -4.66
C ALA A 61 -9.75 -5.22 -3.25
N GLY A 62 -8.99 -5.55 -2.20
CA GLY A 62 -9.49 -5.70 -0.83
C GLY A 62 -10.37 -6.94 -0.59
N THR A 63 -10.72 -7.70 -1.63
CA THR A 63 -11.53 -8.93 -1.55
C THR A 63 -10.82 -10.09 -0.84
N ARG A 64 -9.48 -10.03 -0.74
CA ARG A 64 -8.67 -10.98 0.02
C ARG A 64 -7.77 -10.25 0.99
N THR A 65 -7.88 -10.60 2.26
CA THR A 65 -7.01 -10.08 3.31
C THR A 65 -5.55 -10.45 3.06
N ILE A 66 -4.63 -9.53 3.38
CA ILE A 66 -3.19 -9.76 3.33
C ILE A 66 -2.77 -10.27 4.71
N SER A 67 -2.32 -11.51 4.80
CA SER A 67 -1.79 -12.05 6.06
C SER A 67 -0.42 -11.44 6.40
N ASP A 68 -0.03 -11.42 7.67
CA ASP A 68 1.25 -10.85 8.12
C ASP A 68 2.45 -11.44 7.36
N LYS A 69 2.48 -12.77 7.22
CA LYS A 69 3.52 -13.46 6.45
C LYS A 69 3.55 -13.05 4.97
N MET A 70 2.39 -12.74 4.40
CA MET A 70 2.31 -12.23 3.02
C MET A 70 2.76 -10.77 2.95
N ALA A 71 2.35 -9.93 3.90
CA ALA A 71 2.78 -8.54 4.01
C ALA A 71 4.31 -8.42 4.09
N GLU A 72 4.96 -9.24 4.91
CA GLU A 72 6.42 -9.31 5.00
C GLU A 72 7.09 -9.70 3.68
N ARG A 73 6.54 -10.70 2.98
CA ARG A 73 7.05 -11.10 1.67
C ARG A 73 6.90 -10.00 0.63
N LEU A 74 5.75 -9.35 0.58
CA LEU A 74 5.48 -8.27 -0.37
C LEU A 74 6.39 -7.07 -0.11
N ALA A 75 6.58 -6.70 1.16
CA ALA A 75 7.50 -5.64 1.57
C ALA A 75 8.96 -5.93 1.18
N GLY A 76 9.37 -7.20 1.11
CA GLY A 76 10.70 -7.57 0.62
C GLY A 76 10.99 -7.19 -0.85
N TYR A 77 9.95 -6.90 -1.64
CA TYR A 77 10.07 -6.55 -3.06
C TYR A 77 9.54 -5.15 -3.40
N LEU A 78 9.00 -4.44 -2.42
CA LEU A 78 8.32 -3.17 -2.59
C LEU A 78 8.86 -2.16 -1.59
N SER A 79 8.91 -0.88 -1.96
CA SER A 79 9.33 0.20 -1.07
C SER A 79 8.24 0.60 -0.07
N ILE A 80 7.66 -0.38 0.64
CA ILE A 80 6.59 -0.20 1.62
C ILE A 80 6.83 -1.07 2.85
N SER A 81 6.53 -0.52 4.04
CA SER A 81 6.59 -1.29 5.28
C SER A 81 5.49 -2.35 5.31
N SER A 82 5.83 -3.56 5.76
CA SER A 82 4.86 -4.65 5.93
C SER A 82 3.72 -4.26 6.88
N GLU A 83 3.99 -3.41 7.89
CA GLU A 83 2.97 -2.92 8.83
C GLU A 83 1.82 -2.18 8.12
N ILE A 84 2.10 -1.46 7.03
CA ILE A 84 1.08 -0.75 6.25
C ILE A 84 0.17 -1.73 5.50
N LEU A 85 0.69 -2.90 5.13
CA LEU A 85 -0.06 -3.93 4.43
C LEU A 85 -0.84 -4.84 5.38
N LYS A 86 -0.53 -4.80 6.68
CA LYS A 86 -1.26 -5.57 7.70
C LYS A 86 -2.62 -4.93 7.98
N THR A 87 -3.64 -5.76 8.04
CA THR A 87 -5.03 -5.37 8.30
C THR A 87 -5.24 -4.66 9.65
N THR A 88 -4.32 -4.84 10.59
CA THR A 88 -4.42 -4.38 11.98
C THR A 88 -4.36 -2.85 12.15
N PHE A 89 -3.90 -2.10 11.13
CA PHE A 89 -3.65 -0.65 11.24
C PHE A 89 -4.73 0.25 10.65
N TYR A 90 -5.87 -0.27 10.20
CA TYR A 90 -6.90 0.55 9.56
C TYR A 90 -8.30 0.30 10.13
N PRO A 91 -9.13 1.36 10.29
CA PRO A 91 -10.48 1.24 10.82
C PRO A 91 -11.24 0.22 9.99
N ARG A 92 -11.95 -0.70 10.68
CA ARG A 92 -12.77 -1.71 10.04
C ARG A 92 -13.76 -1.02 9.11
N PHE A 93 -13.50 -1.01 7.80
CA PHE A 93 -14.52 -0.73 6.78
C PHE A 93 -15.45 -1.94 6.66
N ASN A 94 -15.97 -2.41 7.78
CA ASN A 94 -16.89 -3.53 7.86
C ASN A 94 -18.18 -3.10 8.55
N GLU A 95 -18.65 -1.89 8.20
CA GLU A 95 -20.00 -1.38 8.49
C GLU A 95 -20.48 -0.44 7.36
N ILE A 96 -20.40 -0.83 6.08
CA ILE A 96 -21.21 -0.19 5.04
C ILE A 96 -21.76 -1.25 4.08
N ILE A 97 -23.04 -1.56 4.33
CA ILE A 97 -24.10 -2.22 3.53
C ILE A 97 -24.02 -3.74 3.37
#